data_AF-A0A1G1H469-F1
#
_entry.id   AF-A0A1G1H469-F1
#
_cell.length_a   1.000
_cell.length_b   1.000
_cell.length_c   1.000
_cell.angle_alpha   90.00
_cell.angle_beta   90.00
_cell.angle_gamma   90.00
#
_symmetry.space_group_name_H-M   'P 1'
#
loop_
_entity.id
_entity.type
_entity.pdbx_description
1 polymer ?
#
loop_
_entity_poly.entity_id
_entity_poly.type
_entity_poly.pdbx_seq_one_letter_code
_entity_poly.pdbx_strand_id
1 'polypeptide(L)' 'MARAGVKASQVRTKSISDSTDVSSSLLEAAKDGGYQTLIVGRCNHTARHLLGSVSGKIVNQASGTAVTVVG' A
#
# COMPACT_ATOMS: atom_id res chain seq x y z
N MET A 1 1.95 -4.20 14.95
CA MET A 1 2.12 -2.76 15.20
C MET A 1 1.87 -2.38 16.67
N ALA A 2 0.72 -2.71 17.28
CA ALA A 2 0.48 -2.42 18.70
C ALA A 2 1.53 -3.01 19.67
N ARG A 3 1.96 -4.27 19.43
CA ARG A 3 3.03 -4.92 20.23
C ARG A 3 4.42 -4.32 20.01
N ALA A 4 4.61 -3.52 18.95
CA ALA A 4 5.87 -2.83 18.65
C ALA A 4 5.87 -1.38 19.17
N GLY A 5 4.87 -0.98 19.97
CA GLY A 5 4.79 0.36 20.56
C GLY A 5 4.09 1.42 19.70
N VAL A 6 3.47 1.05 18.57
CA VAL A 6 2.69 1.99 17.74
C VAL A 6 1.34 2.25 18.41
N LYS A 7 1.07 3.52 18.75
CA LYS A 7 -0.21 3.93 19.35
C LYS A 7 -1.33 3.87 18.30
N ALA A 8 -2.55 3.50 18.70
CA ALA A 8 -3.70 3.45 17.79
C ALA A 8 -3.97 4.80 17.11
N SER A 9 -3.71 5.92 17.78
CA SER A 9 -3.85 7.27 17.22
C SER A 9 -2.89 7.57 16.06
N GLN A 10 -1.82 6.79 15.91
CA GLN A 10 -0.88 6.90 14.79
C GLN A 10 -1.31 6.03 13.59
N VAL A 11 -2.34 5.19 13.76
CA VAL A 11 -2.89 4.35 12.70
C VAL A 11 -4.13 5.05 12.14
N ARG A 12 -4.07 5.42 10.85
CA ARG A 12 -5.23 5.92 10.12
C ARG A 12 -5.68 4.86 9.14
N THR A 13 -6.96 4.50 9.20
CA THR A 13 -7.58 3.60 8.23
C THR A 13 -8.43 4.43 7.27
N LYS A 14 -8.16 4.31 5.98
CA LYS A 14 -8.96 4.89 4.90
C LYS A 14 -9.37 3.79 3.95
N SER A 15 -10.67 3.65 3.73
CA SER A 15 -11.23 2.75 2.72
C SER A 15 -11.64 3.57 1.51
N ILE A 16 -11.23 3.15 0.32
CA ILE A 16 -11.58 3.78 -0.95
C ILE A 16 -12.20 2.69 -1.83
N SER A 17 -13.48 2.83 -2.15
CA SER A 17 -14.25 1.90 -3.00
C SER A 17 -14.24 2.29 -4.47
N ASP A 18 -14.08 3.58 -4.78
CA ASP A 18 -14.44 4.15 -6.08
C ASP A 18 -13.22 4.75 -6.81
N SER A 19 -12.05 4.10 -6.72
CA SER A 19 -10.85 4.57 -7.40
C SER A 19 -10.62 3.84 -8.72
N THR A 20 -10.62 4.60 -9.81
CA THR A 20 -10.25 4.13 -11.15
C THR A 20 -8.76 3.84 -11.28
N ASP A 21 -7.91 4.47 -10.44
CA ASP A 21 -6.47 4.22 -10.34
C ASP A 21 -6.00 4.18 -8.87
N VAL A 22 -6.18 3.00 -8.27
CA VAL A 22 -5.82 2.73 -6.87
C VAL A 22 -4.32 2.93 -6.63
N SER A 23 -3.48 2.56 -7.58
CA SER A 23 -2.01 2.69 -7.48
C SER A 23 -1.57 4.14 -7.36
N SER A 24 -2.05 5.01 -8.26
CA SER A 24 -1.73 6.44 -8.23
C SER A 24 -2.24 7.09 -6.95
N SER A 25 -3.47 6.76 -6.55
CA SER A 25 -4.09 7.29 -5.33
C SER A 25 -3.28 6.94 -4.06
N LEU A 26 -2.73 5.72 -3.99
CA LEU A 26 -1.91 5.27 -2.86
C LEU A 26 -0.52 5.92 -2.85
N LEU A 27 0.09 6.11 -4.02
CA LEU A 27 1.40 6.77 -4.12
C LEU A 27 1.33 8.25 -3.75
N GLU A 28 0.29 8.97 -4.19
CA GLU A 28 0.09 10.36 -3.80
C GLU A 28 -0.19 10.49 -2.31
N ALA A 29 -1.05 9.63 -1.75
CA ALA A 29 -1.26 9.59 -0.30
C ALA A 29 0.02 9.27 0.49
N ALA A 30 0.90 8.42 -0.05
CA ALA A 30 2.19 8.11 0.54
C ALA A 30 3.12 9.34 0.55
N LYS A 31 3.19 10.06 -0.57
CA LYS A 31 3.98 11.30 -0.71
C LYS A 31 3.46 12.42 0.19
N ASP A 32 2.16 12.72 0.12
CA ASP A 32 1.53 13.81 0.89
C ASP A 32 1.64 13.59 2.40
N GLY A 33 1.54 12.32 2.82
CA GLY A 33 1.71 11.94 4.21
C GLY A 33 3.17 11.84 4.68
N GLY A 34 4.15 12.01 3.78
CA GLY A 34 5.58 11.87 4.10
C GLY A 34 5.97 10.45 4.51
N TYR A 35 5.24 9.44 4.01
CA TYR A 35 5.49 8.05 4.37
C TYR A 35 6.68 7.50 3.59
N GLN A 36 7.68 6.98 4.31
CA GLN A 36 8.90 6.42 3.73
C GLN A 36 8.75 4.94 3.31
N THR A 37 7.69 4.28 3.77
CA THR A 37 7.47 2.85 3.54
C THR A 37 6.01 2.58 3.25
N LEU A 38 5.79 1.78 2.20
CA LEU A 38 4.49 1.31 1.78
C LEU A 38 4.47 -0.22 1.83
N ILE A 39 3.53 -0.78 2.58
CA ILE A 39 3.29 -2.23 2.63
C ILE A 39 2.01 -2.51 1.87
N VAL A 40 2.11 -3.31 0.80
CA VAL A 40 0.98 -3.65 -0.06
C VAL A 40 0.76 -5.15 -0.06
N GLY A 41 -0.50 -5.56 0.07
CA GLY A 41 -0.91 -6.95 -0.03
C GLY A 41 -2.28 -7.06 -0.66
N ARG A 42 -2.65 -8.27 -1.10
CA ARG A 42 -3.93 -8.50 -1.77
C ARG A 42 -4.73 -9.53 -0.99
N CYS A 43 -5.83 -9.10 -0.37
CA CYS A 43 -6.77 -10.04 0.26
C CYS A 43 -7.50 -10.85 -0.83
N ASN A 44 -7.37 -12.18 -0.77
CA ASN A 44 -7.98 -13.22 -1.63
C ASN A 44 -7.28 -13.46 -2.99
N HIS A 45 -6.72 -14.66 -3.24
CA HIS A 45 -6.39 -15.14 -4.61
C HIS A 45 -6.69 -16.61 -4.85
N THR A 46 -7.11 -16.89 -6.08
CA THR A 46 -6.74 -18.08 -6.85
C THR A 46 -5.32 -17.90 -7.42
N ALA A 47 -4.44 -18.85 -7.11
CA ALA A 47 -2.97 -18.77 -7.07
C ALA A 47 -2.15 -18.49 -8.36
N ARG A 48 -2.66 -17.75 -9.36
CA ARG A 48 -1.95 -17.66 -10.67
C ARG A 48 -0.91 -16.54 -10.79
N HIS A 49 -0.99 -15.47 -9.99
CA HIS A 49 -0.03 -14.35 -10.09
C HIS A 49 0.53 -13.93 -8.72
N LEU A 50 1.86 -13.78 -8.65
CA LEU A 50 2.60 -13.31 -7.47
C LEU A 50 2.34 -11.83 -7.17
N LEU A 51 2.12 -11.01 -8.21
CA LEU A 51 1.80 -9.59 -8.11
C LEU A 51 0.47 -9.32 -8.79
N GLY A 52 -0.46 -8.66 -8.08
CA GLY A 52 -1.66 -8.11 -8.70
C GLY A 52 -1.34 -6.84 -9.51
N SER A 53 -2.26 -6.41 -10.38
CA SER A 53 -2.09 -5.22 -11.23
C SER A 53 -1.75 -3.95 -10.43
N VAL A 54 -2.37 -3.77 -9.26
CA VAL A 54 -2.11 -2.62 -8.37
C VAL A 54 -0.71 -2.70 -7.74
N SER A 55 -0.34 -3.84 -7.15
CA SER A 55 0.98 -4.04 -6.54
C SER A 55 2.10 -3.88 -7.55
N GLY A 56 1.93 -4.40 -8.78
CA GLY A 56 2.90 -4.26 -9.86
C GLY A 56 3.08 -2.80 -10.30
N LYS A 57 1.99 -2.04 -10.44
CA LYS A 57 2.07 -0.60 -10.75
C LYS A 57 2.79 0.17 -9.65
N ILE A 58 2.46 -0.10 -8.38
CA ILE A 58 3.10 0.56 -7.24
C ILE A 58 4.61 0.30 -7.22
N VAL A 59 5.05 -0.95 -7.40
CA VAL A 59 6.49 -1.28 -7.42
C VAL A 59 7.20 -0.56 -8.57
N ASN A 60 6.57 -0.44 -9.74
CA ASN A 60 7.17 0.25 -10.89
C ASN A 60 7.18 1.77 -10.78
N GLN A 61 6.22 2.37 -10.07
CA GLN A 61 6.03 3.82 -10.00
C GLN A 61 6.52 4.45 -8.69
N ALA A 62 6.75 3.65 -7.64
CA ALA A 62 7.29 4.14 -6.39
C ALA A 62 8.72 4.66 -6.60
N SER A 63 8.93 5.92 -6.24
CA SER A 63 10.24 6.57 -6.25
C SER A 63 10.50 7.16 -4.88
N GLY A 64 11.65 6.84 -4.29
CA GLY A 64 12.03 7.31 -2.94
C GLY A 64 11.21 6.70 -1.79
N THR A 65 10.41 5.67 -2.05
CA THR A 65 9.59 4.97 -1.03
C THR A 65 9.94 3.48 -1.03
N ALA A 66 10.22 2.90 0.13
CA ALA A 66 10.42 1.46 0.25
C ALA A 66 9.09 0.74 0.10
N VAL A 67 8.96 -0.16 -0.88
CA VAL A 67 7.73 -0.95 -1.10
C VAL A 67 7.96 -2.39 -0.66
N THR A 68 7.16 -2.86 0.29
CA THR A 68 7.10 -4.28 0.68
C THR A 68 5.81 -4.90 0.18
N VAL A 69 5.92 -5.98 -0.59
CA VAL A 69 4.76 -6.74 -1.06
C VAL A 69 4.57 -7.96 -0.15
N VAL A 70 3.40 -8.08 0.47
CA VAL A 70 3.00 -9.24 1.28
C VAL A 70 1.92 -10.03 0.54
N GLY A 71 2.17 -11.33 0.34
CA GLY A 71 1.31 -12.26 -0.40
C GLY A 71 0.77 -13.36 0.49
#